data_AF-A0A813UHD4-F1
#
_entry.id   AF-A0A813UHD4-F1
#
_cell.length_a   1.000
_cell.length_b   1.000
_cell.length_c   1.000
_cell.angle_alpha   90.00
_cell.angle_beta   90.00
_cell.angle_gamma   90.00
#
_symmetry.space_group_name_H-M   'P 1'
#
loop_
_entity.id
_entity.type
_entity.pdbx_description
1 polymer ?
#
loop_
_entity_poly.entity_id
_entity_poly.type
_entity_poly.pdbx_seq_one_letter_code
_entity_poly.pdbx_strand_id
1 'polypeptide(L)'
;MLRLEDRRARGDLIQMFKIINGYEDINLTNGIKYSISNTRNSRSGHDKRLVKEIVKRGSYRYNFLINRVVNHWNELPYKAVYARSVNSFKAIIAKERK
;
A
#
# COMPACT_ATOMS: atom_id res chain seq x y z
N MET A 1 -21.86 -1.79 9.07
CA MET A 1 -20.70 -1.43 9.92
C MET A 1 -19.48 -2.16 9.38
N LEU A 2 -18.37 -1.46 9.09
CA LEU A 2 -17.13 -2.11 8.62
C LEU A 2 -16.37 -2.72 9.81
N ARG A 3 -15.73 -3.89 9.63
CA ARG A 3 -14.94 -4.53 10.69
C ARG A 3 -13.73 -3.66 11.06
N LEU A 4 -13.17 -3.87 12.25
CA LEU A 4 -11.98 -3.14 12.69
C LEU A 4 -10.80 -3.36 11.74
N GLU A 5 -10.62 -4.59 11.27
CA GLU A 5 -9.59 -4.99 10.32
C GLU A 5 -9.73 -4.25 8.99
N ASP A 6 -10.95 -4.14 8.48
CA ASP A 6 -11.25 -3.40 7.24
C ASP A 6 -10.86 -1.93 7.33
N ARG A 7 -11.16 -1.31 8.46
CA ARG A 7 -10.83 0.10 8.74
C ARG A 7 -9.32 0.29 8.87
N ARG A 8 -8.63 -0.62 9.54
CA ARG A 8 -7.15 -0.61 9.67
C ARG A 8 -6.48 -0.73 8.31
N ALA A 9 -6.89 -1.71 7.50
CA ALA A 9 -6.35 -1.90 6.16
C ALA A 9 -6.53 -0.66 5.28
N ARG A 10 -7.71 -0.02 5.33
CA ARG A 10 -7.97 1.24 4.62
C ARG A 10 -7.06 2.38 5.11
N GLY A 11 -6.87 2.49 6.43
CA GLY A 11 -5.96 3.48 7.02
C GLY A 11 -4.52 3.29 6.55
N ASP A 12 -4.04 2.05 6.57
CA ASP A 12 -2.69 1.70 6.11
C ASP A 12 -2.48 2.04 4.62
N LEU A 13 -3.46 1.74 3.76
CA LEU A 13 -3.42 2.09 2.34
C LEU A 13 -3.34 3.61 2.12
N ILE A 14 -4.15 4.39 2.84
CA ILE A 14 -4.15 5.86 2.73
C ILE A 14 -2.80 6.41 3.20
N GLN A 15 -2.28 5.89 4.32
CA GLN A 15 -1.00 6.32 4.85
C GLN A 15 0.14 6.00 3.88
N MET A 16 0.19 4.79 3.32
CA MET A 16 1.21 4.41 2.35
C MET A 16 1.13 5.24 1.06
N PHE A 17 -0.09 5.55 0.59
CA PHE A 17 -0.28 6.43 -0.57
C PHE A 17 0.31 7.82 -0.32
N LYS A 18 0.13 8.39 0.87
CA LYS A 18 0.70 9.69 1.21
C LYS A 18 2.23 9.67 1.20
N ILE A 19 2.83 8.68 1.84
CA ILE A 19 4.28 8.52 1.92
C ILE A 19 4.89 8.38 0.52
N ILE A 20 4.35 7.47 -0.31
CA ILE A 20 4.87 7.21 -1.66
C ILE A 20 4.81 8.44 -2.57
N ASN A 21 3.77 9.27 -2.43
CA ASN A 21 3.57 10.45 -3.28
C ASN A 21 4.12 11.74 -2.65
N GLY A 22 4.85 11.67 -1.53
CA GLY A 22 5.49 12.83 -0.91
C GLY A 22 4.51 13.85 -0.31
N TYR A 23 3.30 13.42 0.08
CA TYR A 23 2.35 14.29 0.79
C TYR A 23 2.71 14.52 2.26
N GLU A 24 3.70 13.81 2.78
CA GLU A 24 4.22 13.91 4.14
C GLU A 24 5.75 13.85 4.09
N ASP A 25 6.40 14.71 4.86
CA ASP A 25 7.86 14.73 4.99
C ASP A 25 8.30 13.66 5.99
N ILE A 26 8.59 12.46 5.48
CA ILE A 26 8.95 11.30 6.28
C ILE A 26 10.25 10.70 5.75
N ASN A 27 11.26 10.65 6.61
CA ASN A 27 12.50 9.94 6.33
C ASN A 27 12.43 8.50 6.84
N LEU A 28 12.22 7.54 5.93
CA LEU A 28 12.23 6.12 6.24
C LEU A 28 13.66 5.59 6.20
N THR A 29 14.19 5.15 7.35
CA THR A 29 15.57 4.64 7.47
C THR A 29 15.95 3.56 6.45
N ASN A 30 15.00 2.71 6.06
CA ASN A 30 15.23 1.62 5.09
C ASN A 30 14.54 1.85 3.74
N GLY A 31 13.94 3.04 3.55
CA GLY A 31 13.17 3.39 2.37
C GLY A 31 11.94 2.51 2.14
N ILE A 32 11.33 2.70 0.98
CA ILE A 32 10.27 1.84 0.45
C ILE A 32 10.89 0.91 -0.59
N LYS A 33 10.67 -0.40 -0.44
CA LYS A 33 11.20 -1.41 -1.36
C LYS A 33 10.16 -1.74 -2.43
N TYR A 34 10.51 -1.48 -3.69
CA TYR A 34 9.68 -1.83 -4.85
C TYR A 34 10.08 -3.18 -5.45
N SER A 35 9.12 -3.87 -6.04
CA SER A 35 9.37 -5.12 -6.78
C SER A 35 10.09 -4.81 -8.09
N ILE A 36 11.10 -5.63 -8.42
CA ILE A 36 11.87 -5.52 -9.67
C ILE A 36 11.08 -6.11 -10.86
N SER A 37 10.00 -6.87 -10.62
CA SER A 37 9.29 -7.59 -11.68
C SER A 37 8.58 -6.67 -12.69
N ASN A 38 8.89 -6.84 -13.97
CA ASN A 38 8.16 -6.22 -15.08
C ASN A 38 6.65 -6.50 -15.00
N THR A 39 5.86 -5.43 -15.16
CA THR A 39 4.40 -5.36 -15.08
C THR A 39 3.61 -6.30 -15.98
N ARG A 40 4.22 -6.86 -17.02
CA ARG A 40 3.48 -7.56 -18.09
C ARG A 40 2.65 -8.75 -17.62
N ASN A 41 2.98 -9.39 -16.49
CA ASN A 41 2.31 -10.61 -16.01
C ASN A 41 1.72 -10.49 -14.60
N SER A 42 1.62 -9.28 -14.03
CA SER A 42 1.06 -9.11 -12.69
C SER A 42 -0.47 -9.03 -12.74
N ARG A 43 -1.15 -9.92 -12.01
CA ARG A 43 -2.61 -9.97 -11.85
C ARG A 43 -3.26 -8.65 -11.38
N SER A 44 -2.47 -7.69 -10.86
CA SER A 44 -2.95 -6.39 -10.36
C SER A 44 -2.74 -5.20 -11.31
N GLY A 45 -1.99 -5.39 -12.41
CA GLY A 45 -1.90 -4.39 -13.49
C GLY A 45 -1.12 -3.08 -13.24
N HIS A 46 -0.23 -2.98 -12.24
CA HIS A 46 0.60 -1.77 -12.01
C HIS A 46 2.06 -2.08 -11.62
N ASP A 47 2.96 -1.11 -11.86
CA ASP A 47 4.43 -1.24 -11.65
C ASP A 47 4.90 -0.88 -10.23
N LYS A 48 4.16 -0.06 -9.49
CA LYS A 48 4.52 0.35 -8.11
C LYS A 48 4.25 -0.74 -7.06
N ARG A 49 4.56 -2.00 -7.36
CA ARG A 49 4.41 -3.10 -6.40
C ARG A 49 5.48 -3.00 -5.32
N LEU A 50 5.11 -3.36 -4.10
CA LEU A 50 5.96 -3.30 -2.93
C LEU A 50 6.46 -4.69 -2.53
N VAL A 51 7.61 -4.73 -1.87
CA VAL A 51 8.20 -5.94 -1.30
C VAL A 51 8.32 -5.76 0.21
N LYS A 52 7.94 -6.80 0.97
CA LYS A 52 8.13 -6.80 2.43
C LYS A 52 9.61 -6.87 2.76
N GLU A 53 10.00 -6.23 3.85
CA GLU A 53 11.29 -6.50 4.45
C GLU A 53 11.36 -7.95 4.94
N ILE A 54 12.51 -8.59 4.75
CA ILE A 54 12.76 -9.94 5.26
C ILE A 54 12.98 -9.83 6.76
N VAL A 55 11.95 -10.15 7.54
CA VAL A 55 11.97 -10.09 9.00
C VAL A 55 11.28 -11.31 9.59
N LYS A 56 11.73 -11.74 10.78
CA LYS A 56 11.13 -12.88 11.49
C LYS A 56 9.65 -12.59 11.79
N ARG A 57 8.76 -13.51 11.43
CA ARG A 57 7.33 -13.44 11.77
C ARG A 57 7.16 -13.35 13.29
N GLY A 58 6.30 -12.44 13.75
CA GLY A 58 6.06 -12.19 15.18
C GLY A 58 7.00 -11.15 15.81
N SER A 59 8.03 -10.67 15.09
CA SER A 59 8.78 -9.49 15.53
C SER A 59 7.93 -8.22 15.43
N TYR A 60 8.21 -7.20 16.24
CA TYR A 60 7.55 -5.89 16.12
C TYR A 60 7.64 -5.33 14.69
N ARG A 61 8.81 -5.49 14.06
CA ARG A 61 9.08 -5.04 12.70
C ARG A 61 8.19 -5.70 11.64
N TYR A 62 7.77 -6.96 11.85
CA TYR A 62 6.82 -7.63 10.96
C TYR A 62 5.48 -6.88 10.86
N ASN A 63 5.06 -6.23 11.95
CA ASN A 63 3.77 -5.53 12.04
C ASN A 63 3.87 -4.03 11.70
N PHE A 64 5.05 -3.53 11.29
CA PHE A 64 5.20 -2.13 10.87
C PHE A 64 4.40 -1.87 9.59
N LEU A 65 3.98 -0.61 9.40
CA LEU A 65 3.18 -0.17 8.25
C LEU A 65 3.78 -0.68 6.93
N ILE A 66 5.08 -0.48 6.73
CA ILE A 66 5.83 -0.86 5.53
C ILE A 66 5.72 -2.35 5.17
N ASN A 67 5.45 -3.22 6.13
CA ASN A 67 5.35 -4.67 5.93
C ASN A 67 3.89 -5.14 5.84
N ARG A 68 3.01 -4.64 6.72
CA ARG A 68 1.60 -5.08 6.77
C ARG A 68 0.76 -4.56 5.59
N VAL A 69 1.13 -3.40 5.02
CA VAL A 69 0.40 -2.79 3.90
C VAL A 69 0.65 -3.49 2.56
N VAL A 70 1.77 -4.20 2.41
CA VAL A 70 2.27 -4.69 1.11
C VAL A 70 1.25 -5.53 0.35
N ASN A 71 0.58 -6.47 1.02
CA ASN A 71 -0.40 -7.34 0.35
C ASN A 71 -1.58 -6.53 -0.21
N HIS A 72 -2.20 -5.72 0.65
CA HIS A 72 -3.32 -4.85 0.26
C HIS A 72 -2.93 -3.84 -0.82
N TRP A 73 -1.73 -3.25 -0.74
CA TRP A 73 -1.24 -2.32 -1.75
C TRP A 73 -1.06 -3.00 -3.11
N ASN A 74 -0.51 -4.21 -3.10
CA ASN A 74 -0.25 -5.00 -4.30
C ASN A 74 -1.51 -5.62 -4.93
N GLU A 75 -2.66 -5.51 -4.28
CA GLU A 75 -3.97 -5.88 -4.81
C GLU A 75 -4.72 -4.66 -5.38
N LEU A 76 -4.18 -3.45 -5.21
CA LEU A 76 -4.82 -2.26 -5.75
C LEU A 76 -4.82 -2.27 -7.28
N PRO A 77 -5.87 -1.70 -7.90
CA PRO A 77 -5.89 -1.49 -9.33
C PRO A 77 -4.98 -0.32 -9.71
N TYR A 78 -4.53 -0.32 -10.97
CA TYR A 78 -3.77 0.79 -11.57
C TYR A 78 -4.35 2.17 -11.24
N LYS A 79 -5.67 2.36 -11.45
CA LYS A 79 -6.35 3.64 -11.18
C LYS A 79 -6.17 4.16 -9.75
N ALA A 80 -6.06 3.28 -8.75
CA ALA A 80 -5.86 3.68 -7.36
C ALA A 80 -4.42 4.13 -7.15
N VAL A 81 -3.46 3.30 -7.57
CA VAL A 81 -2.02 3.55 -7.38
C VAL A 81 -1.56 4.85 -8.03
N TYR A 82 -2.17 5.24 -9.16
CA TYR A 82 -1.88 6.49 -9.89
C TYR A 82 -2.94 7.57 -9.69
N ALA A 83 -3.73 7.51 -8.61
CA ALA A 83 -4.65 8.58 -8.28
C ALA A 83 -3.90 9.93 -8.10
N ARG A 84 -4.48 11.03 -8.61
CA ARG A 84 -3.84 12.36 -8.60
C ARG A 84 -3.92 13.11 -7.26
N SER A 85 -4.66 12.57 -6.30
CA SER A 85 -4.84 13.19 -4.98
C SER A 85 -5.24 12.16 -3.94
N VAL A 86 -5.00 12.48 -2.66
CA VAL A 86 -5.43 11.66 -1.53
C VAL A 86 -6.95 11.43 -1.54
N ASN A 87 -7.72 12.44 -1.94
CA ASN A 87 -9.18 12.33 -2.01
C ASN A 87 -9.64 11.42 -3.16
N SER A 88 -9.01 11.52 -4.33
CA SER A 88 -9.27 10.59 -5.45
C SER A 88 -8.94 9.15 -5.06
N PHE A 89 -7.79 8.93 -4.41
CA PHE A 89 -7.40 7.63 -3.89
C PHE A 89 -8.44 7.05 -2.93
N LYS A 90 -8.86 7.84 -1.92
CA LYS A 90 -9.89 7.44 -0.94
C LYS A 90 -11.21 7.04 -1.60
N ALA A 91 -11.62 7.73 -2.66
CA ALA A 91 -12.85 7.44 -3.39
C ALA A 91 -12.75 6.15 -4.21
N ILE A 92 -11.60 5.87 -4.82
CA ILE A 92 -11.38 4.66 -5.62
C ILE A 92 -11.40 3.41 -4.73
N ILE A 93 -10.63 3.40 -3.64
CA ILE A 93 -10.55 2.22 -2.74
C ILE A 93 -11.84 1.99 -1.94
N ALA A 94 -12.72 2.99 -1.84
CA ALA A 94 -14.04 2.82 -1.24
C ALA A 94 -15.02 2.08 -2.17
N LYS A 95 -14.86 2.21 -3.49
CA LYS A 95 -15.77 1.60 -4.49
C LYS A 95 -15.52 0.12 -4.74
N GLU A 96 -14.32 -0.40 -4.43
CA GLU A 96 -13.95 -1.79 -4.76
C GLU A 96 -14.31 -2.83 -3.69
N ARG A 97 -14.87 -2.39 -2.55
CA ARG A 97 -15.43 -3.28 -1.53
C ARG A 97 -16.96 -3.32 -1.66
N LYS A 98 -17.45 -4.03 -2.68
CA LYS A 98 -18.84 -4.54 -2.73
C LYS A 98 -18.81 -6.04 -2.48
#